data_AF-A0A7G2K0J3-F1
#
_entry.id   AF-A0A7G2K0J3-F1
#
_cell.length_a   1.000
_cell.length_b   1.000
_cell.length_c   1.000
_cell.angle_alpha   90.00
_cell.angle_beta   90.00
_cell.angle_gamma   90.00
#
_symmetry.space_group_name_H-M   'P 1'
#
loop_
_entity.id
_entity.type
_entity.pdbx_description
1 polymer ?
#
loop_
_entity_poly.entity_id
_entity_poly.type
_entity_poly.pdbx_seq_one_letter_code
_entity_poly.pdbx_strand_id
1 'polypeptide(L)'
;MFSRKDIIILGMMIFALFLGAGNIIFPPMEGFSSGQHWTSASLGFVLTGVLMPFITLVVVAILGRGEELTKDLPKWAGTGFLVILYLTIGSTFAMPRITNVAYEMAWLPLGLTENNANVRFVFSL
;
A
#
# COMPACT_ATOMS: atom_id res chain seq x y z
N MET A 1 1.88 28.00 12.07
CA MET A 1 0.73 27.98 11.14
C MET A 1 1.28 27.59 9.77
N PHE A 2 0.77 26.54 9.13
CA PHE A 2 1.31 26.06 7.85
C PHE A 2 1.21 27.16 6.77
N SER A 3 2.30 27.38 6.05
CA SER A 3 2.32 28.26 4.88
C SER A 3 1.58 27.61 3.71
N ARG A 4 1.10 28.39 2.72
CA ARG A 4 0.49 27.81 1.50
C ARG A 4 1.43 26.84 0.79
N LYS A 5 2.74 27.09 0.85
CA LYS A 5 3.77 26.18 0.31
C LYS A 5 3.76 24.84 1.03
N ASP A 6 3.66 24.85 2.36
CA ASP A 6 3.63 23.64 3.17
C ASP A 6 2.38 22.82 2.88
N ILE A 7 1.22 23.46 2.70
CA ILE A 7 -0.03 22.78 2.35
C ILE A 7 0.08 22.11 0.98
N ILE A 8 0.66 22.79 -0.02
CA ILE A 8 0.88 22.20 -1.35
C ILE A 8 1.85 21.02 -1.26
N ILE A 9 2.96 21.18 -0.54
CA ILE A 9 3.96 20.10 -0.37
C ILE A 9 3.33 18.91 0.33
N LEU A 10 2.61 19.13 1.43
CA LEU A 10 1.95 18.07 2.20
C LEU A 10 0.88 17.37 1.35
N GLY A 11 0.09 18.13 0.60
CA GLY A 11 -0.90 17.58 -0.33
C GLY A 11 -0.26 16.73 -1.42
N MET A 12 0.86 17.17 -2.00
CA MET A 12 1.63 16.39 -2.98
C MET A 12 2.27 15.14 -2.36
N MET A 13 2.74 15.20 -1.12
CA MET A 13 3.27 14.03 -0.40
C MET A 13 2.17 12.99 -0.14
N ILE A 14 1.00 13.42 0.31
CA ILE A 14 -0.15 12.54 0.51
C ILE A 14 -0.59 11.96 -0.83
N PHE A 15 -0.66 12.78 -1.89
CA PHE A 15 -0.95 12.31 -3.23
C PHE A 15 0.06 11.26 -3.70
N ALA A 16 1.36 11.49 -3.54
CA ALA A 16 2.40 10.53 -3.91
C ALA A 16 2.30 9.22 -3.10
N LEU A 17 1.92 9.28 -1.82
CA LEU A 17 1.66 8.10 -0.99
C LEU A 17 0.51 7.26 -1.57
N PHE A 18 -0.58 7.91 -1.99
CA PHE A 18 -1.73 7.25 -2.61
C PHE A 18 -1.52 6.88 -4.09
N LEU A 19 -0.61 7.54 -4.80
CA LEU A 19 -0.25 7.20 -6.18
C LEU A 19 0.92 6.20 -6.25
N GLY A 20 1.28 5.58 -5.12
CA GLY A 20 2.37 4.60 -5.08
C GLY A 20 2.12 3.38 -5.99
N ALA A 21 3.19 2.61 -6.24
CA ALA A 21 3.19 1.48 -7.19
C ALA A 21 2.00 0.53 -7.03
N GLY A 22 1.55 0.25 -5.80
CA GLY A 22 0.37 -0.58 -5.55
C GLY A 22 -0.92 -0.01 -6.16
N ASN A 23 -1.21 1.27 -5.93
CA ASN A 23 -2.42 1.90 -6.43
C ASN A 23 -2.38 2.20 -7.94
N ILE A 24 -1.21 2.11 -8.58
CA ILE A 24 -1.07 2.19 -10.04
C ILE A 24 -1.24 0.81 -10.69
N ILE A 25 -0.71 -0.25 -10.07
CA ILE A 25 -0.66 -1.59 -10.68
C ILE A 25 -1.93 -2.39 -10.37
N PHE A 26 -2.47 -2.31 -9.15
CA PHE A 26 -3.60 -3.15 -8.75
C PHE A 26 -4.92 -2.81 -9.48
N PRO A 27 -5.33 -1.54 -9.67
CA PRO A 27 -6.65 -1.27 -10.26
C PRO A 27 -6.81 -1.76 -11.70
N PRO A 28 -5.82 -1.59 -12.61
CA PRO A 28 -5.90 -2.19 -13.93
C PRO A 28 -5.93 -3.72 -13.89
N MET A 29 -5.16 -4.33 -13.00
CA MET A 29 -5.08 -5.80 -12.88
C MET A 29 -6.37 -6.42 -12.31
N GLU A 30 -6.94 -5.82 -11.27
CA GLU A 30 -8.23 -6.21 -10.69
C GLU A 30 -9.39 -5.87 -11.64
N GLY A 31 -9.31 -4.73 -12.36
CA GLY A 31 -10.24 -4.36 -13.42
C GLY A 31 -10.24 -5.36 -14.57
N PHE A 32 -9.06 -5.84 -14.98
CA PHE A 32 -8.92 -6.89 -15.98
C PHE A 32 -9.48 -8.23 -15.48
N SER A 33 -9.16 -8.61 -14.24
CA SER A 33 -9.59 -9.88 -13.64
C SER A 33 -11.09 -9.95 -13.36
N SER A 34 -11.73 -8.80 -13.11
CA SER A 34 -13.18 -8.70 -12.87
C SER A 34 -14.04 -8.75 -14.14
N GLY A 35 -13.42 -8.68 -15.33
CA GLY A 35 -14.10 -8.83 -16.62
C GLY A 35 -15.29 -7.88 -16.78
N GLN A 36 -16.50 -8.43 -16.86
CA GLN A 36 -17.73 -7.64 -17.02
C GLN A 36 -18.14 -6.88 -15.74
N HIS A 37 -17.59 -7.22 -14.57
CA HIS A 37 -17.93 -6.62 -13.28
C HIS A 37 -16.94 -5.53 -12.83
N TRP A 38 -16.17 -4.96 -13.76
CA TRP A 38 -15.14 -3.95 -13.49
C TRP A 38 -15.65 -2.74 -12.69
N THR A 39 -16.91 -2.35 -12.88
CA THR A 39 -17.53 -1.22 -12.19
C THR A 39 -17.70 -1.51 -10.70
N SER A 40 -18.14 -2.73 -10.36
CA SER A 40 -18.26 -3.18 -8.98
C SER A 40 -16.89 -3.34 -8.32
N ALA A 41 -15.91 -3.91 -9.05
CA ALA A 41 -14.54 -4.05 -8.54
C ALA A 41 -13.89 -2.69 -8.28
N SER A 42 -14.08 -1.73 -9.18
CA SER A 42 -13.55 -0.36 -9.05
C SER A 42 -14.17 0.37 -7.87
N LEU A 43 -15.49 0.23 -7.64
CA LEU A 43 -16.15 0.80 -6.47
C LEU A 43 -15.64 0.18 -5.17
N GLY A 44 -15.49 -1.15 -5.12
CA GLY A 44 -14.89 -1.84 -3.98
C GLY A 44 -13.47 -1.36 -3.69
N PHE A 45 -12.65 -1.19 -4.73
CA PHE A 45 -11.30 -0.65 -4.62
C PHE A 45 -11.29 0.80 -4.11
N VAL A 46 -12.15 1.68 -4.62
CA VAL A 46 -12.22 3.07 -4.13
C VAL A 46 -12.64 3.13 -2.67
N LEU A 47 -13.63 2.33 -2.27
CA LEU A 47 -14.11 2.29 -0.88
C LEU A 47 -13.05 1.77 0.09
N THR A 48 -12.33 0.72 -0.28
CA THR A 48 -11.40 0.02 0.63
C THR A 48 -9.95 0.49 0.48
N GLY A 49 -9.47 0.68 -0.74
CA GLY A 49 -8.10 1.05 -1.06
C GLY A 49 -7.82 2.56 -0.99
N VAL A 50 -8.84 3.41 -1.15
CA VAL A 50 -8.65 4.87 -1.18
C VAL A 50 -9.34 5.56 -0.01
N LEU A 51 -10.64 5.34 0.18
CA LEU A 51 -11.43 6.06 1.19
C LEU A 51 -11.04 5.67 2.62
N MET A 52 -10.88 4.39 2.93
CA MET A 52 -10.49 3.96 4.27
C MET A 52 -9.14 4.53 4.72
N PRO A 53 -8.02 4.40 3.96
CA PRO A 53 -6.76 4.97 4.40
C PRO A 53 -6.79 6.51 4.43
N PHE A 54 -7.59 7.15 3.57
CA PHE A 54 -7.80 8.61 3.65
C PHE A 54 -8.49 9.02 4.95
N ILE A 55 -9.56 8.30 5.36
CA ILE A 55 -10.23 8.53 6.65
C ILE A 55 -9.24 8.32 7.81
N THR A 56 -8.46 7.24 7.78
CA THR A 56 -7.42 6.98 8.80
C THR A 56 -6.42 8.12 8.88
N LEU A 57 -5.95 8.64 7.74
CA LEU A 57 -5.03 9.78 7.70
C LEU A 57 -5.65 11.03 8.36
N VAL A 58 -6.91 11.34 8.05
CA VAL A 58 -7.63 12.47 8.65
C VAL A 58 -7.76 12.28 10.17
N VAL A 59 -8.13 11.08 10.63
CA VAL A 59 -8.24 10.76 12.06
C VAL A 59 -6.89 10.93 12.76
N VAL A 60 -5.80 10.40 12.20
CA VAL A 60 -4.46 10.55 12.76
C VAL A 60 -4.01 12.01 12.76
N ALA A 61 -4.34 12.78 11.72
CA ALA A 61 -4.03 14.20 11.67
C ALA A 61 -4.77 15.01 12.76
N ILE A 62 -5.99 14.60 13.13
CA ILE A 62 -6.77 15.22 14.22
C ILE A 62 -6.20 14.82 15.59
N LEU A 63 -5.87 13.54 15.79
CA LEU A 63 -5.27 13.03 17.04
C LEU A 63 -3.82 13.48 17.22
N GLY A 64 -3.12 13.83 16.15
CA GLY A 64 -1.74 14.32 16.15
C GLY A 64 -0.68 13.24 16.38
N ARG A 65 -1.04 12.03 16.84
CA ARG A 65 -0.12 10.90 17.05
C ARG A 65 -0.78 9.58 16.67
N GLY A 66 -0.11 8.78 15.84
CA GLY A 66 -0.59 7.43 15.47
C GLY A 66 -0.66 6.45 16.65
N GLU A 67 0.14 6.67 17.70
CA GLU A 67 0.12 5.88 18.94
C GLU A 67 -1.17 6.07 19.75
N GLU A 68 -1.93 7.15 19.50
CA GLU A 68 -3.24 7.32 20.15
C GLU A 68 -4.28 6.33 19.64
N LEU A 69 -4.10 5.76 18.44
CA LEU A 69 -4.96 4.71 17.91
C LEU A 69 -4.90 3.40 18.72
N THR A 70 -3.81 3.18 19.47
CA THR A 70 -3.60 1.97 20.28
C THR A 70 -3.61 2.24 21.79
N LYS A 71 -3.97 3.46 22.20
CA LYS A 71 -3.96 3.89 23.61
C LYS A 71 -4.93 3.11 24.50
N ASP A 72 -6.05 2.66 23.94
CA ASP A 72 -7.06 1.87 24.65
C ASP A 72 -6.68 0.37 24.75
N LEU A 73 -5.61 -0.06 24.06
CA LEU A 73 -5.11 -1.43 24.16
C LEU A 73 -4.13 -1.58 25.33
N PRO A 74 -4.08 -2.77 25.97
CA PRO A 74 -3.06 -3.07 26.96
C PRO A 74 -1.66 -3.01 26.31
N LYS A 75 -0.66 -2.51 27.04
CA LYS A 75 0.69 -2.19 26.51
C LYS A 75 1.33 -3.31 25.68
N TRP A 76 1.14 -4.57 26.08
CA TRP A 76 1.66 -5.73 25.35
C TRP A 76 0.97 -5.93 24.00
N ALA A 77 -0.34 -5.69 23.92
CA ALA A 77 -1.12 -5.80 22.69
C ALA A 77 -0.84 -4.62 21.75
N GLY A 78 -0.65 -3.40 22.29
CA GLY A 78 -0.26 -2.24 21.50
C GLY A 78 1.11 -2.42 20.84
N THR A 79 2.12 -2.86 21.60
CA THR A 79 3.45 -3.15 21.04
C THR A 79 3.41 -4.32 20.06
N GLY A 80 2.69 -5.40 20.38
CA GLY A 80 2.52 -6.55 19.47
C GLY A 80 1.88 -6.15 18.14
N PHE A 81 0.83 -5.33 18.18
CA PHE A 81 0.17 -4.80 17.00
C PHE A 81 1.13 -3.98 16.14
N LEU A 82 1.87 -3.04 16.74
CA LEU A 82 2.82 -2.21 15.99
C LEU A 82 3.95 -3.02 15.36
N VAL A 83 4.47 -4.04 16.07
CA VAL A 83 5.51 -4.94 15.54
C VAL A 83 4.97 -5.74 14.36
N ILE A 84 3.79 -6.35 14.50
CA ILE A 84 3.16 -7.12 13.42
C ILE A 84 2.88 -6.21 12.21
N LEU A 85 2.35 -5.02 12.45
CA LEU A 85 2.07 -4.03 11.41
C LEU A 85 3.36 -3.66 10.66
N TYR A 86 4.44 -3.38 11.39
CA TYR A 86 5.73 -3.01 10.81
C TYR A 86 6.34 -4.15 10.00
N LEU A 87 6.27 -5.39 10.50
CA LEU A 87 6.75 -6.57 9.77
C LEU A 87 5.90 -6.84 8.51
N THR A 88 4.58 -6.66 8.59
CA THR A 88 3.66 -6.87 7.47
C THR A 88 3.90 -5.86 6.35
N ILE A 89 4.01 -4.57 6.69
CA ILE A 89 4.25 -3.49 5.71
C ILE A 89 5.69 -3.50 5.20
N GLY A 90 6.66 -3.78 6.07
CA GLY A 90 8.07 -3.76 5.73
C GLY A 90 8.48 -5.02 5.00
N SER A 91 8.94 -6.02 5.75
CA SER A 91 9.72 -7.12 5.19
C SER A 91 8.91 -8.32 4.73
N THR A 92 7.79 -8.64 5.38
CA THR A 92 7.23 -10.00 5.30
C THR A 92 6.13 -10.15 4.25
N PHE A 93 5.36 -9.10 3.95
CA PHE A 93 4.20 -9.20 3.05
C PHE A 93 4.18 -8.17 1.93
N ALA A 94 4.27 -6.88 2.25
CA ALA A 94 4.07 -5.86 1.21
C ALA A 94 5.27 -5.72 0.26
N MET A 95 6.51 -5.66 0.77
CA MET A 95 7.69 -5.61 -0.11
C MET A 95 7.80 -6.83 -1.05
N PRO A 96 7.79 -8.08 -0.55
CA PRO A 96 8.00 -9.24 -1.44
C PRO A 96 6.91 -9.34 -2.51
N ARG A 97 5.66 -8.98 -2.18
CA ARG A 97 4.57 -8.93 -3.15
C ARG A 97 4.80 -7.90 -4.25
N ILE A 98 5.22 -6.68 -3.90
CA ILE A 98 5.49 -5.63 -4.88
C ILE A 98 6.68 -6.02 -5.77
N THR A 99 7.73 -6.60 -5.17
CA THR A 99 8.92 -7.09 -5.88
C THR A 99 8.57 -8.21 -6.87
N ASN A 100 7.76 -9.19 -6.46
CA ASN A 100 7.33 -10.26 -7.37
C ASN A 100 6.44 -9.75 -8.51
N VAL A 101 5.52 -8.82 -8.23
CA VAL A 101 4.68 -8.21 -9.27
C VAL A 101 5.54 -7.39 -10.25
N ALA A 102 6.54 -6.65 -9.76
CA ALA A 102 7.49 -5.95 -10.63
C ALA A 102 8.31 -6.92 -11.51
N TYR A 103 8.69 -8.09 -10.97
CA TYR A 103 9.33 -9.15 -11.75
C TYR A 103 8.42 -9.67 -12.88
N GLU A 104 7.17 -10.02 -12.55
CA GLU A 104 6.21 -10.58 -13.50
C GLU A 104 5.76 -9.57 -14.57
N MET A 105 5.54 -8.31 -14.19
CA MET A 105 4.97 -7.28 -15.06
C MET A 105 6.02 -6.46 -15.82
N ALA A 106 7.27 -6.39 -15.34
CA ALA A 106 8.33 -5.62 -16.00
C ALA A 106 9.48 -6.51 -16.51
N TRP A 107 10.16 -7.24 -15.65
CA TRP A 107 11.40 -7.95 -16.03
C TRP A 107 11.16 -9.12 -16.99
N LEU A 108 10.13 -9.93 -16.74
CA LEU A 108 9.77 -11.07 -17.56
C LEU A 108 9.35 -10.67 -18.99
N PRO A 109 8.40 -9.74 -19.22
CA PRO A 109 8.00 -9.35 -20.57
C PRO A 109 9.07 -8.57 -21.34
N LEU A 110 10.01 -7.90 -20.65
CA LEU A 110 11.14 -7.21 -21.29
C LEU A 110 12.31 -8.14 -21.64
N GLY A 111 12.24 -9.44 -21.29
CA GLY A 111 13.29 -10.42 -21.58
C GLY A 111 14.59 -10.18 -20.80
N LEU A 112 14.55 -9.39 -19.72
CA LEU A 112 15.72 -9.01 -18.93
C LEU A 112 16.16 -10.11 -17.95
N THR A 113 15.32 -11.12 -17.71
CA THR A 113 15.60 -12.27 -16.83
C THR A 113 15.09 -13.57 -17.45
N GLU A 114 15.81 -14.66 -17.24
CA GLU A 114 15.31 -16.01 -17.54
C GLU A 114 14.25 -16.45 -16.52
N ASN A 115 13.27 -17.22 -16.99
CA ASN A 115 12.22 -17.79 -16.15
C ASN A 115 12.75 -18.99 -15.35
N ASN A 116 13.52 -18.71 -14.28
CA ASN A 116 14.16 -19.74 -13.47
C ASN A 116 13.61 -19.71 -12.02
N ALA A 117 13.39 -20.88 -11.42
CA ALA A 117 12.79 -21.03 -10.10
C ALA A 117 13.60 -20.30 -9.00
N ASN A 118 14.93 -20.27 -9.14
CA ASN A 118 15.82 -19.59 -8.22
C ASN A 118 15.68 -18.06 -8.29
N VAL A 119 15.44 -17.50 -9.49
CA VAL A 119 15.24 -16.06 -9.67
C VAL A 119 13.88 -15.65 -9.09
N ARG A 120 12.82 -16.43 -9.36
CA ARG A 120 11.51 -16.20 -8.73
C ARG A 120 11.57 -16.23 -7.20
N PHE A 121 12.34 -17.16 -6.62
CA PHE A 121 12.52 -17.23 -5.18
C PHE A 121 13.16 -15.96 -4.60
N VAL A 122 14.22 -15.43 -5.24
CA VAL A 122 14.89 -14.19 -4.80
C VAL A 122 13.97 -12.98 -4.87
N PHE A 123 13.11 -12.88 -5.90
CA PHE A 123 12.13 -11.77 -6.01
C PHE A 123 10.89 -11.95 -5.13
N SER A 124 10.68 -13.15 -4.56
CA SER A 124 9.57 -13.45 -3.64
C SER A 124 9.92 -13.33 -2.15
N LEU A 125 11.18 -13.02 -1.83
CA LEU A 125 11.67 -12.73 -0.47
C LEU A 125 11.61 -11.22 -0.15
#